data_AF-A0A8J5IKM1-F1
#
_entry.id   AF-A0A8J5IKM1-F1
#
_cell.length_a   1.000
_cell.length_b   1.000
_cell.length_c   1.000
_cell.angle_alpha   90.00
_cell.angle_beta   90.00
_cell.angle_gamma   90.00
#
_symmetry.space_group_name_H-M   'P 1'
#
loop_
_entity.id
_entity.type
_entity.pdbx_description
1 polymer ?
#
loop_
_entity_poly.entity_id
_entity_poly.type
_entity_poly.pdbx_seq_one_letter_code
_entity_poly.pdbx_strand_id
1 'polypeptide(L)'
;MPLASSALRELEDATRNRAVNPAMEIARQQTVRALCNKIRRASEDLGIGKLPNSAYETWQFTSQLTVKEHDPLIPHAGSDYSGLFEELRKAGATKSGATKKCKELTRESERMLRKFGQQDFVAGKKKKVQVAVMEDGMRQLTYGHSTVKLSADHFAKLREVFARKQGLGGDGSNMAPKDQRQFESALFCLLLRYDSLDGGGFQAALNEECFDVLLKEFDCKMECFASPLNCRYSRFCSAFLDTDFAFGSVGSFFDFSPRYGCFEANPPFIPKVIKRMADHMTALLDAADGPLAFIVIIPAWQETEGWQQLNASRFNQRHLLVPQKQHGYCEGKQQIRKTRWRIASFDTSLFFWQNSKACNKWPVTEKKLESLKQAFKSKQADERDALGLRKSGKRVRSAKD
;
A
#
# COMPACT_ATOMS: atom_id res chain seq x y z
N MET A 1 -9.30 -2.66 -17.68
CA MET A 1 -8.65 -3.35 -18.82
C MET A 1 -8.70 -4.85 -18.54
N PRO A 2 -9.22 -5.70 -19.45
CA PRO A 2 -9.16 -7.13 -19.26
C PRO A 2 -7.70 -7.59 -19.35
N LEU A 3 -7.22 -8.33 -18.35
CA LEU A 3 -5.97 -9.07 -18.47
C LEU A 3 -6.13 -10.13 -19.57
N ALA A 4 -5.04 -10.42 -20.28
CA ALA A 4 -5.00 -11.60 -21.13
C ALA A 4 -5.34 -12.86 -20.30
N SER A 5 -6.04 -13.81 -20.90
CA SER A 5 -6.48 -15.04 -20.23
C SER A 5 -5.31 -15.86 -19.67
N SER A 6 -4.15 -15.85 -20.33
CA SER A 6 -2.91 -16.48 -19.85
C SER A 6 -2.41 -15.84 -18.56
N ALA A 7 -2.30 -14.51 -18.52
CA ALA A 7 -1.86 -13.78 -17.32
C ALA A 7 -2.81 -14.00 -16.14
N LEU A 8 -4.12 -14.12 -16.38
CA LEU A 8 -5.07 -14.46 -15.31
C LEU A 8 -4.83 -15.87 -14.76
N ARG A 9 -4.58 -16.86 -15.63
CA ARG A 9 -4.27 -18.24 -15.20
C ARG A 9 -2.97 -18.30 -14.40
N GLU A 10 -1.93 -17.60 -14.82
CA GLU A 10 -0.67 -17.51 -14.08
C GLU A 10 -0.86 -16.96 -12.66
N LEU A 11 -1.72 -15.94 -12.50
CA LEU A 11 -2.07 -15.40 -11.18
C LEU A 11 -2.88 -16.38 -10.34
N GLU A 12 -3.82 -17.10 -10.95
CA GLU A 12 -4.59 -18.16 -10.29
C GLU A 12 -3.69 -19.31 -9.85
N ASP A 13 -2.71 -19.70 -10.65
CA ASP A 13 -1.73 -20.73 -10.31
C ASP A 13 -0.78 -20.26 -9.20
N ALA A 14 -0.30 -19.01 -9.28
CA ALA A 14 0.54 -18.42 -8.26
C ALA A 14 -0.15 -18.33 -6.89
N THR A 15 -1.48 -18.14 -6.86
CA THR A 15 -2.27 -18.02 -5.63
C THR A 15 -2.74 -19.37 -5.10
N ARG A 16 -3.08 -20.34 -5.97
CA ARG A 16 -3.41 -21.72 -5.57
C ARG A 16 -2.31 -22.38 -4.74
N ASN A 17 -1.04 -22.05 -5.03
CA ASN A 17 0.12 -22.57 -4.31
C ASN A 17 0.43 -21.83 -2.99
N ARG A 18 -0.29 -20.75 -2.67
CA ARG A 18 -0.07 -19.89 -1.49
C ARG A 18 -1.31 -19.90 -0.60
N ALA A 19 -1.59 -21.04 0.03
CA ALA A 19 -2.73 -21.17 0.93
C ALA A 19 -2.56 -20.28 2.17
N VAL A 20 -3.36 -19.22 2.27
CA VAL A 20 -3.43 -18.33 3.45
C VAL A 20 -4.63 -18.71 4.31
N ASN A 21 -4.46 -18.69 5.62
CA ASN A 21 -5.56 -18.88 6.56
C ASN A 21 -5.38 -18.04 7.85
N PRO A 22 -6.46 -17.85 8.64
CA PRO A 22 -6.40 -17.01 9.84
C PRO A 22 -5.35 -17.41 10.87
N ALA A 23 -5.09 -18.72 11.08
CA ALA A 23 -4.09 -19.17 12.05
C ALA A 23 -2.67 -18.80 11.60
N MET A 24 -2.39 -18.95 10.29
CA MET A 24 -1.12 -18.55 9.68
C MET A 24 -0.88 -17.04 9.83
N GLU A 25 -1.87 -16.19 9.53
CA GLU A 25 -1.71 -14.74 9.68
C GLU A 25 -1.49 -14.31 11.13
N ILE A 26 -2.13 -14.97 12.10
CA ILE A 26 -1.92 -14.68 13.53
C ILE A 26 -0.48 -15.00 13.92
N ALA A 27 0.04 -16.17 13.54
CA ALA A 27 1.43 -16.54 13.79
C ALA A 27 2.42 -15.59 13.09
N ARG A 28 2.11 -15.15 11.87
CA ARG A 28 2.92 -14.17 11.14
C ARG A 28 2.93 -12.83 11.87
N GLN A 29 1.77 -12.31 12.25
CA GLN A 29 1.67 -11.06 13.01
C GLN A 29 2.48 -11.12 14.32
N GLN A 30 2.40 -12.23 15.06
CA GLN A 30 3.18 -12.42 16.28
C GLN A 30 4.69 -12.36 16.01
N THR A 31 5.13 -12.99 14.92
CA THR A 31 6.53 -12.96 14.46
C THR A 31 6.96 -11.54 14.10
N VAL A 32 6.15 -10.84 13.30
CA VAL A 32 6.39 -9.44 12.89
C VAL A 32 6.48 -8.53 14.11
N ARG A 33 5.53 -8.61 15.05
CA ARG A 33 5.54 -7.81 16.29
C ARG A 33 6.79 -8.07 17.13
N ALA A 34 7.23 -9.33 17.23
CA ALA A 34 8.45 -9.68 17.93
C ALA A 34 9.70 -9.10 17.24
N LEU A 35 9.75 -9.06 15.90
CA LEU A 35 10.83 -8.39 15.15
C LEU A 35 10.79 -6.87 15.33
N CYS A 36 9.63 -6.24 15.24
CA CYS A 36 9.47 -4.81 15.52
C CYS A 36 9.95 -4.45 16.94
N ASN A 37 9.68 -5.30 17.94
CA ASN A 37 10.18 -5.09 19.30
C ASN A 37 11.71 -5.13 19.37
N LYS A 38 12.35 -6.03 18.62
CA LYS A 38 13.81 -6.11 18.54
C LYS A 38 14.42 -4.91 17.83
N ILE A 39 13.78 -4.42 16.76
CA ILE A 39 14.21 -3.19 16.09
C ILE A 39 14.11 -2.00 17.04
N ARG A 40 13.03 -1.87 17.82
CA ARG A 40 12.91 -0.79 18.80
C ARG A 40 14.05 -0.82 19.83
N ARG A 41 14.37 -1.99 20.37
CA ARG A 41 15.50 -2.18 21.31
C ARG A 41 16.87 -1.94 20.69
N ALA A 42 17.02 -2.10 19.37
CA ALA A 42 18.27 -1.81 18.69
C ALA A 42 18.76 -0.37 18.89
N SER A 43 17.84 0.58 19.13
CA SER A 43 18.21 1.97 19.44
C SER A 43 18.91 2.07 20.80
N GLU A 44 18.41 1.34 21.79
CA GLU A 44 18.96 1.28 23.15
C GLU A 44 20.32 0.58 23.14
N ASP A 45 20.43 -0.56 22.47
CA ASP A 45 21.68 -1.34 22.35
C ASP A 45 22.83 -0.55 21.72
N LEU A 46 22.51 0.39 20.83
CA LEU A 46 23.48 1.19 20.09
C LEU A 46 23.71 2.58 20.72
N GLY A 47 22.91 2.98 21.72
CA GLY A 47 22.95 4.33 22.29
C GLY A 47 22.58 5.43 21.30
N ILE A 48 21.60 5.18 20.42
CA ILE A 48 21.18 6.08 19.33
C ILE A 48 19.77 6.62 19.56
N GLY A 49 19.36 7.58 18.72
CA GLY A 49 17.98 8.08 18.71
C GLY A 49 16.96 6.99 18.41
N LYS A 50 15.72 7.18 18.87
CA LYS A 50 14.64 6.24 18.62
C LYS A 50 14.39 6.09 17.13
N LEU A 51 14.41 4.86 16.63
CA LEU A 51 14.01 4.55 15.25
C LEU A 51 12.53 4.92 15.01
N PRO A 52 12.19 5.42 13.81
CA PRO A 52 10.81 5.69 13.47
C PRO A 52 10.00 4.39 13.42
N ASN A 53 8.69 4.49 13.62
CA ASN A 53 7.81 3.31 13.54
C ASN A 53 7.91 2.60 12.18
N SER A 54 8.26 3.36 11.13
CA SER A 54 8.47 2.92 9.76
C SER A 54 9.71 2.05 9.51
N ALA A 55 10.59 1.88 10.50
CA ALA A 55 11.86 1.20 10.28
C ALA A 55 11.68 -0.27 9.82
N TYR A 56 10.65 -0.95 10.30
CA TYR A 56 10.37 -2.33 9.90
C TYR A 56 9.90 -2.42 8.45
N GLU A 57 8.95 -1.59 8.04
CA GLU A 57 8.42 -1.62 6.68
C GLU A 57 9.43 -1.10 5.66
N THR A 58 10.23 -0.09 6.01
CA THR A 58 11.37 0.32 5.16
C THR A 58 12.32 -0.86 4.95
N TRP A 59 12.62 -1.63 6.00
CA TRP A 59 13.45 -2.83 5.86
C TRP A 59 12.77 -3.93 5.03
N GLN A 60 11.50 -4.20 5.27
CA GLN A 60 10.74 -5.23 4.57
C GLN A 60 10.62 -4.88 3.07
N PHE A 61 10.12 -3.68 2.72
CA PHE A 61 9.96 -3.30 1.32
C PHE A 61 11.28 -3.21 0.58
N THR A 62 12.36 -2.69 1.19
CA THR A 62 13.69 -2.68 0.54
C THR A 62 14.26 -4.08 0.36
N SER A 63 14.00 -4.99 1.31
CA SER A 63 14.44 -6.39 1.18
C SER A 63 13.80 -7.06 -0.02
N GLN A 64 12.50 -6.85 -0.23
CA GLN A 64 11.72 -7.41 -1.35
C GLN A 64 12.21 -6.94 -2.72
N LEU A 65 12.91 -5.79 -2.82
CA LEU A 65 13.46 -5.32 -4.10
C LEU A 65 14.66 -6.15 -4.58
N THR A 66 15.35 -6.83 -3.67
CA THR A 66 16.66 -7.46 -3.94
C THR A 66 16.59 -8.98 -4.05
N VAL A 67 15.59 -9.62 -3.44
CA VAL A 67 15.47 -11.07 -3.47
C VAL A 67 14.02 -11.50 -3.59
N LYS A 68 13.80 -12.60 -4.32
CA LYS A 68 12.50 -13.25 -4.48
C LYS A 68 12.01 -13.77 -3.13
N GLU A 69 10.84 -13.29 -2.72
CA GLU A 69 10.27 -13.54 -1.39
C GLU A 69 9.98 -15.02 -1.09
N HIS A 70 10.34 -15.45 0.12
CA HIS A 70 9.86 -16.70 0.72
C HIS A 70 8.60 -16.49 1.57
N ASP A 71 8.46 -15.35 2.24
CA ASP A 71 7.27 -14.94 3.01
C ASP A 71 6.96 -13.47 2.73
N PRO A 72 5.67 -13.07 2.66
CA PRO A 72 5.26 -11.71 2.30
C PRO A 72 5.58 -10.63 3.33
N LEU A 73 5.79 -10.97 4.62
CA LEU A 73 6.12 -9.96 5.65
C LEU A 73 7.44 -10.19 6.36
N ILE A 74 7.86 -11.43 6.56
CA ILE A 74 9.05 -11.72 7.37
C ILE A 74 10.30 -11.64 6.48
N PRO A 75 11.21 -10.66 6.69
CA PRO A 75 12.40 -10.51 5.85
C PRO A 75 13.34 -11.72 6.00
N HIS A 76 13.91 -12.21 4.89
CA HIS A 76 14.86 -13.32 4.91
C HIS A 76 16.30 -12.82 4.76
N ALA A 77 17.28 -13.68 5.06
CA ALA A 77 18.68 -13.29 5.15
C ALA A 77 19.38 -12.93 3.84
N GLY A 78 18.77 -13.20 2.69
CA GLY A 78 19.37 -12.88 1.40
C GLY A 78 19.33 -11.39 1.05
N SER A 79 18.53 -10.58 1.76
CA SER A 79 18.47 -9.14 1.46
C SER A 79 19.69 -8.37 1.92
N ASP A 80 19.89 -7.18 1.37
CA ASP A 80 21.04 -6.31 1.68
C ASP A 80 20.87 -5.48 2.97
N TYR A 81 19.73 -5.63 3.66
CA TYR A 81 19.30 -4.90 4.87
C TYR A 81 19.41 -3.39 4.75
N SER A 82 19.43 -2.87 3.51
CA SER A 82 19.89 -1.52 3.26
C SER A 82 18.92 -0.47 3.77
N GLY A 83 17.61 -0.75 3.74
CA GLY A 83 16.61 0.11 4.38
C GLY A 83 16.80 0.21 5.90
N LEU A 84 17.02 -0.91 6.59
CA LEU A 84 17.28 -0.90 8.03
C LEU A 84 18.58 -0.17 8.37
N PHE A 85 19.62 -0.39 7.56
CA PHE A 85 20.91 0.27 7.72
C PHE A 85 20.78 1.79 7.62
N GLU A 86 20.03 2.28 6.63
CA GLU A 86 19.78 3.72 6.45
C GLU A 86 19.02 4.32 7.64
N GLU A 87 18.00 3.64 8.15
CA GLU A 87 17.25 4.12 9.32
C GLU A 87 18.12 4.17 10.59
N LEU A 88 18.96 3.16 10.81
CA LEU A 88 19.95 3.16 11.91
C LEU A 88 20.96 4.30 11.76
N ARG A 89 21.45 4.56 10.54
CA ARG A 89 22.39 5.66 10.26
C ARG A 89 21.75 7.03 10.51
N LYS A 90 20.51 7.24 10.05
CA LYS A 90 19.73 8.46 10.32
C LYS A 90 19.49 8.69 11.81
N ALA A 91 19.31 7.62 12.58
CA ALA A 91 19.15 7.68 14.03
C ALA A 91 20.47 7.93 14.80
N GLY A 92 21.62 7.93 14.13
CA GLY A 92 22.93 8.26 14.72
C GLY A 92 23.88 7.08 14.91
N ALA A 93 23.55 5.87 14.47
CA ALA A 93 24.45 4.72 14.59
C ALA A 93 25.72 4.92 13.77
N THR A 94 26.88 4.49 14.29
CA THR A 94 28.11 4.41 13.48
C THR A 94 27.94 3.41 12.33
N LYS A 95 28.73 3.54 11.26
CA LYS A 95 28.69 2.58 10.13
C LYS A 95 28.89 1.15 10.61
N SER A 96 29.90 0.91 11.46
CA SER A 96 30.19 -0.40 12.04
C SER A 96 29.05 -0.90 12.93
N GLY A 97 28.51 -0.04 13.81
CA GLY A 97 27.39 -0.39 14.69
C GLY A 97 26.13 -0.77 13.93
N ALA A 98 25.75 0.04 12.93
CA ALA A 98 24.61 -0.23 12.06
C ALA A 98 24.79 -1.56 11.30
N THR A 99 25.96 -1.78 10.67
CA THR A 99 26.25 -3.04 9.96
C THR A 99 26.16 -4.25 10.89
N LYS A 100 26.74 -4.18 12.10
CA LYS A 100 26.69 -5.28 13.07
C LYS A 100 25.24 -5.57 13.47
N LYS A 101 24.45 -4.54 13.78
CA LYS A 101 23.06 -4.70 14.23
C LYS A 101 22.12 -5.17 13.12
N CYS A 102 22.29 -4.72 11.87
CA CYS A 102 21.57 -5.26 10.71
C CYS A 102 21.81 -6.76 10.52
N LYS A 103 23.06 -7.21 10.62
CA LYS A 103 23.42 -8.63 10.51
C LYS A 103 22.78 -9.46 11.63
N GLU A 104 22.80 -8.94 12.85
CA GLU A 104 22.16 -9.58 14.01
C GLU A 104 20.65 -9.71 13.83
N LEU A 105 19.95 -8.61 13.53
CA LEU A 105 18.51 -8.58 13.35
C LEU A 105 18.05 -9.46 12.19
N THR A 106 18.84 -9.55 11.13
CA THR A 106 18.42 -10.41 10.02
C THR A 106 18.67 -11.89 10.26
N ARG A 107 19.78 -12.27 10.90
CA ARG A 107 19.95 -13.66 11.37
C ARG A 107 18.79 -14.07 12.27
N GLU A 108 18.31 -13.13 13.08
CA GLU A 108 17.16 -13.35 13.93
C GLU A 108 15.86 -13.52 13.13
N SER A 109 15.62 -12.66 12.14
CA SER A 109 14.47 -12.78 11.24
C SER A 109 14.48 -14.11 10.49
N GLU A 110 15.63 -14.54 9.99
CA GLU A 110 15.79 -15.82 9.31
C GLU A 110 15.52 -17.01 10.25
N ARG A 111 16.01 -16.94 11.50
CA ARG A 111 15.70 -17.94 12.52
C ARG A 111 14.20 -18.01 12.81
N MET A 112 13.54 -16.85 12.90
CA MET A 112 12.11 -16.77 13.14
C MET A 112 11.30 -17.24 11.93
N LEU A 113 11.73 -16.93 10.70
CA LEU A 113 11.13 -17.41 9.45
C LEU A 113 11.21 -18.94 9.34
N ARG A 114 12.36 -19.54 9.65
CA ARG A 114 12.51 -21.01 9.68
C ARG A 114 11.54 -21.65 10.68
N LYS A 115 11.44 -21.09 11.89
CA LYS A 115 10.48 -21.57 12.90
C LYS A 115 9.03 -21.38 12.46
N PHE A 116 8.72 -20.30 11.77
CA PHE A 116 7.41 -20.05 11.21
C PHE A 116 7.05 -21.10 10.14
N GLY A 117 7.96 -21.37 9.20
CA GLY A 117 7.74 -22.37 8.14
C GLY A 117 7.65 -23.83 8.62
N GLN A 118 8.09 -24.13 9.84
CA GLN A 118 7.96 -25.45 10.46
C GLN A 118 6.61 -25.67 11.18
N GLN A 119 5.80 -24.61 11.33
CA GLN A 119 4.49 -24.72 11.97
C GLN A 119 3.46 -25.29 11.01
N ASP A 120 2.58 -26.13 11.55
CA ASP A 120 1.41 -26.61 10.82
C ASP A 120 0.22 -25.70 11.08
N PHE A 121 -0.17 -24.93 10.07
CA PHE A 121 -1.25 -23.97 10.14
C PHE A 121 -2.60 -24.59 9.78
N VAL A 122 -2.94 -25.74 10.37
CA VAL A 122 -4.22 -26.40 10.09
C VAL A 122 -5.37 -25.47 10.47
N ALA A 123 -6.23 -25.17 9.50
CA ALA A 123 -7.53 -24.56 9.76
C ALA A 123 -8.36 -25.54 10.59
N GLY A 124 -8.36 -25.38 11.91
CA GLY A 124 -9.11 -26.26 12.80
C GLY A 124 -10.57 -26.31 12.35
N LYS A 125 -11.08 -27.51 12.00
CA LYS A 125 -12.42 -27.72 11.39
C LYS A 125 -13.58 -27.06 12.14
N LYS A 126 -13.38 -26.68 13.41
CA LYS A 126 -14.38 -26.04 14.29
C LYS A 126 -14.21 -24.53 14.50
N LYS A 127 -13.08 -23.92 14.11
CA LYS A 127 -12.85 -22.47 14.30
C LYS A 127 -13.19 -21.73 13.00
N LYS A 128 -14.12 -20.78 13.10
CA LYS A 128 -14.54 -19.89 12.01
C LYS A 128 -14.34 -18.44 12.45
N VAL A 129 -14.14 -17.56 11.49
CA VAL A 129 -14.17 -16.12 11.76
C VAL A 129 -15.59 -15.74 12.17
N GLN A 130 -15.72 -14.98 13.25
CA GLN A 130 -16.99 -14.42 13.71
C GLN A 130 -17.04 -12.94 13.35
N VAL A 131 -18.14 -12.49 12.77
CA VAL A 131 -18.36 -11.07 12.44
C VAL A 131 -19.43 -10.50 13.36
N ALA A 132 -19.10 -9.42 14.06
CA ALA A 132 -20.01 -8.69 14.93
C ALA A 132 -20.13 -7.22 14.49
N VAL A 133 -21.26 -6.61 14.83
CA VAL A 133 -21.50 -5.18 14.67
C VAL A 133 -21.25 -4.52 16.01
N MET A 134 -20.36 -3.54 16.05
CA MET A 134 -20.06 -2.78 17.26
C MET A 134 -21.07 -1.64 17.44
N GLU A 135 -21.16 -1.09 18.65
CA GLU A 135 -22.05 0.04 18.98
C GLU A 135 -21.79 1.28 18.11
N ASP A 136 -20.55 1.50 17.69
CA ASP A 136 -20.14 2.60 16.81
C ASP A 136 -20.38 2.32 15.32
N GLY A 137 -21.04 1.21 14.99
CA GLY A 137 -21.34 0.78 13.62
C GLY A 137 -20.17 0.11 12.91
N MET A 138 -18.98 0.01 13.51
CA MET A 138 -17.87 -0.73 12.93
C MET A 138 -18.18 -2.24 12.89
N ARG A 139 -17.57 -2.93 11.91
CA ARG A 139 -17.58 -4.39 11.84
C ARG A 139 -16.33 -4.91 12.53
N GLN A 140 -16.50 -5.86 13.44
CA GLN A 140 -15.42 -6.56 14.13
C GLN A 140 -15.35 -8.00 13.65
N LEU A 141 -14.16 -8.46 13.25
CA LEU A 141 -13.89 -9.84 12.87
C LEU A 141 -12.98 -10.49 13.91
N THR A 142 -13.38 -11.65 14.43
CA THR A 142 -12.67 -12.36 15.50
C THR A 142 -12.33 -13.79 15.07
N TYR A 143 -11.08 -14.21 15.27
CA TYR A 143 -10.65 -15.61 15.15
C TYR A 143 -9.72 -15.98 16.32
N GLY A 144 -10.15 -16.95 17.13
CA GLY A 144 -9.44 -17.26 18.37
C GLY A 144 -9.45 -16.06 19.32
N HIS A 145 -8.27 -15.57 19.69
CA HIS A 145 -8.09 -14.39 20.55
C HIS A 145 -7.72 -13.12 19.75
N SER A 146 -7.66 -13.22 18.43
CA SER A 146 -7.26 -12.12 17.56
C SER A 146 -8.48 -11.45 16.94
N THR A 147 -8.44 -10.12 16.94
CA THR A 147 -9.54 -9.28 16.50
C THR A 147 -9.02 -8.19 15.57
N VAL A 148 -9.74 -7.95 14.48
CA VAL A 148 -9.54 -6.83 13.57
C VAL A 148 -10.87 -6.13 13.33
N LYS A 149 -10.84 -4.86 12.92
CA LYS A 149 -12.05 -4.09 12.66
C LYS A 149 -11.94 -3.20 11.43
N LEU A 150 -13.09 -2.83 10.89
CA LEU A 150 -13.23 -1.90 9.78
C LEU A 150 -14.60 -1.21 9.80
N SER A 151 -14.72 -0.08 9.09
CA SER A 151 -15.99 0.62 8.91
C SER A 151 -16.99 -0.22 8.12
N ALA A 152 -18.28 0.05 8.30
CA ALA A 152 -19.34 -0.59 7.53
C ALA A 152 -19.14 -0.41 6.01
N ASP A 153 -18.72 0.78 5.58
CA ASP A 153 -18.47 1.08 4.17
C ASP A 153 -17.34 0.26 3.57
N HIS A 154 -16.21 0.10 4.30
CA HIS A 154 -15.11 -0.72 3.83
C HIS A 154 -15.48 -2.21 3.82
N PHE A 155 -16.29 -2.67 4.79
CA PHE A 155 -16.82 -4.03 4.77
C PHE A 155 -17.70 -4.27 3.53
N ALA A 156 -18.61 -3.34 3.22
CA ALA A 156 -19.45 -3.42 2.03
C ALA A 156 -18.63 -3.41 0.74
N LYS A 157 -17.67 -2.49 0.62
CA LYS A 157 -16.72 -2.41 -0.51
C LYS A 157 -16.02 -3.75 -0.72
N LEU A 158 -15.40 -4.31 0.32
CA LEU A 158 -14.61 -5.53 0.19
C LEU A 158 -15.48 -6.75 -0.10
N ARG A 159 -16.73 -6.79 0.42
CA ARG A 159 -17.71 -7.82 0.08
C ARG A 159 -18.08 -7.78 -1.40
N GLU A 160 -18.37 -6.58 -1.92
CA GLU A 160 -18.72 -6.40 -3.32
C GLU A 160 -17.56 -6.75 -4.25
N VAL A 161 -16.34 -6.31 -3.91
CA VAL A 161 -15.13 -6.64 -4.67
C VAL A 161 -14.87 -8.15 -4.68
N PHE A 162 -15.01 -8.82 -3.52
CA PHE A 162 -14.89 -10.28 -3.42
C PHE A 162 -15.95 -10.98 -4.28
N ALA A 163 -17.22 -10.57 -4.18
CA ALA A 163 -18.32 -11.15 -4.94
C ALA A 163 -18.09 -11.04 -6.46
N ARG A 164 -17.71 -9.85 -6.93
CA ARG A 164 -17.36 -9.61 -8.35
C ARG A 164 -16.20 -10.49 -8.81
N LYS A 165 -15.17 -10.66 -7.98
CA LYS A 165 -14.01 -11.52 -8.29
C LYS A 165 -14.40 -13.00 -8.41
N GLN A 166 -15.37 -13.44 -7.61
CA GLN A 166 -15.93 -14.79 -7.65
C GLN A 166 -16.98 -15.00 -8.75
N GLY A 167 -17.31 -13.96 -9.53
CA GLY A 167 -18.37 -14.02 -10.54
C GLY A 167 -19.78 -14.13 -9.95
N LEU A 168 -19.95 -13.76 -8.67
CA LEU A 168 -21.25 -13.72 -8.02
C LEU A 168 -22.03 -12.48 -8.45
N GLY A 169 -23.35 -12.62 -8.59
CA GLY A 169 -24.24 -11.49 -8.86
C GLY A 169 -24.43 -10.58 -7.64
N GLY A 170 -24.53 -9.27 -7.88
CA GLY A 170 -24.79 -8.27 -6.85
C GLY A 170 -23.59 -7.89 -5.98
N ASP A 171 -23.86 -7.38 -4.78
CA ASP A 171 -22.86 -6.85 -3.83
C ASP A 171 -22.34 -7.91 -2.83
N GLY A 172 -22.68 -9.18 -3.07
CA GLY A 172 -22.33 -10.30 -2.20
C GLY A 172 -23.16 -10.43 -0.92
N SER A 173 -24.16 -9.58 -0.67
CA SER A 173 -24.98 -9.65 0.56
C SER A 173 -25.75 -10.97 0.72
N ASN A 174 -26.11 -11.61 -0.39
CA ASN A 174 -26.87 -12.88 -0.42
C ASN A 174 -25.99 -14.08 -0.84
N MET A 175 -24.68 -14.02 -0.63
CA MET A 175 -23.79 -15.11 -1.02
C MET A 175 -24.07 -16.39 -0.22
N ALA A 176 -23.83 -17.55 -0.83
CA ALA A 176 -24.08 -18.83 -0.17
C ALA A 176 -23.24 -18.94 1.11
N PRO A 177 -23.67 -19.71 2.13
CA PRO A 177 -22.94 -19.83 3.40
C PRO A 177 -21.47 -20.27 3.26
N LYS A 178 -21.14 -20.99 2.19
CA LYS A 178 -19.76 -21.37 1.86
C LYS A 178 -18.92 -20.15 1.45
N ASP A 179 -19.45 -19.34 0.54
CA ASP A 179 -18.77 -18.14 0.01
C ASP A 179 -18.66 -17.07 1.10
N GLN A 180 -19.69 -16.93 1.95
CA GLN A 180 -19.66 -16.05 3.12
C GLN A 180 -18.47 -16.39 4.03
N ARG A 181 -18.27 -17.67 4.35
CA ARG A 181 -17.13 -18.11 5.18
C ARG A 181 -15.77 -17.88 4.51
N GLN A 182 -15.70 -18.01 3.18
CA GLN A 182 -14.48 -17.72 2.43
C GLN A 182 -14.17 -16.22 2.45
N PHE A 183 -15.18 -15.38 2.23
CA PHE A 183 -15.05 -13.93 2.34
C PHE A 183 -14.58 -13.50 3.72
N GLU A 184 -15.23 -13.97 4.79
CA GLU A 184 -14.87 -13.61 6.17
C GLU A 184 -13.44 -14.04 6.54
N SER A 185 -13.03 -15.23 6.09
CA SER A 185 -11.66 -15.72 6.30
C SER A 185 -10.63 -14.90 5.52
N ALA A 186 -10.90 -14.62 4.24
CA ALA A 186 -10.04 -13.78 3.40
C ALA A 186 -9.93 -12.35 3.93
N LEU A 187 -11.05 -11.77 4.37
CA LEU A 187 -11.12 -10.43 4.94
C LEU A 187 -10.35 -10.34 6.27
N PHE A 188 -10.50 -11.33 7.14
CA PHE A 188 -9.71 -11.40 8.38
C PHE A 188 -8.20 -11.44 8.07
N CYS A 189 -7.79 -12.29 7.12
CA CYS A 189 -6.38 -12.41 6.76
C CYS A 189 -5.83 -11.11 6.15
N LEU A 190 -6.57 -10.50 5.23
CA LEU A 190 -6.25 -9.20 4.65
C LEU A 190 -6.05 -8.12 5.73
N LEU A 191 -7.03 -7.97 6.64
CA LEU A 191 -6.97 -6.94 7.67
C LEU A 191 -5.80 -7.18 8.62
N LEU A 192 -5.55 -8.43 9.02
CA LEU A 192 -4.44 -8.77 9.92
C LEU A 192 -3.08 -8.61 9.24
N ARG A 193 -2.99 -8.89 7.93
CA ARG A 193 -1.81 -8.66 7.11
C ARG A 193 -1.41 -7.19 7.13
N TYR A 194 -2.36 -6.30 6.81
CA TYR A 194 -2.11 -4.86 6.79
C TYR A 194 -2.01 -4.25 8.19
N ASP A 195 -2.65 -4.81 9.23
CA ASP A 195 -2.48 -4.39 10.64
C ASP A 195 -1.09 -4.74 11.20
N SER A 196 -0.46 -5.78 10.65
CA SER A 196 0.92 -6.14 11.01
C SER A 196 1.95 -5.09 10.57
N LEU A 197 1.56 -4.19 9.68
CA LEU A 197 2.31 -3.01 9.26
C LEU A 197 1.75 -1.79 10.00
N ASP A 198 2.59 -0.88 10.49
CA ASP A 198 2.10 0.38 11.04
C ASP A 198 1.56 1.30 9.92
N GLY A 199 2.03 1.12 8.69
CA GLY A 199 1.30 1.24 7.40
C GLY A 199 0.65 2.58 6.98
N GLY A 200 0.01 3.31 7.88
CA GLY A 200 -0.78 4.51 7.56
C GLY A 200 0.03 5.75 7.18
N GLY A 201 1.35 5.70 7.30
CA GLY A 201 2.26 6.82 7.02
C GLY A 201 3.00 6.74 5.68
N PHE A 202 3.05 5.58 5.03
CA PHE A 202 3.94 5.31 3.88
C PHE A 202 3.37 5.67 2.53
N GLN A 203 2.05 5.71 2.44
CA GLN A 203 1.32 5.99 1.22
C GLN A 203 -0.02 6.60 1.62
N ALA A 204 -0.50 7.56 0.83
CA ALA A 204 -1.82 8.13 0.99
C ALA A 204 -2.50 8.12 -0.37
N ALA A 205 -3.69 7.52 -0.47
CA ALA A 205 -4.39 7.40 -1.75
C ALA A 205 -4.87 8.77 -2.24
N LEU A 206 -4.98 8.93 -3.56
CA LEU A 206 -5.59 10.13 -4.14
C LEU A 206 -7.06 10.23 -3.70
N ASN A 207 -7.62 11.43 -3.76
CA ASN A 207 -9.06 11.60 -3.60
C ASN A 207 -9.81 11.12 -4.86
N GLU A 208 -11.14 10.93 -4.75
CA GLU A 208 -11.94 10.39 -5.84
C GLU A 208 -11.92 11.29 -7.08
N GLU A 209 -11.94 12.61 -6.90
CA GLU A 209 -11.93 13.57 -8.00
C GLU A 209 -10.63 13.50 -8.81
N CYS A 210 -9.50 13.24 -8.16
CA CYS A 210 -8.25 13.00 -8.87
C CYS A 210 -8.41 11.78 -9.77
N PHE A 211 -8.90 10.65 -9.24
CA PHE A 211 -9.15 9.46 -10.05
C PHE A 211 -10.17 9.69 -11.17
N ASP A 212 -11.20 10.50 -10.93
CA ASP A 212 -12.21 10.83 -11.93
C ASP A 212 -11.59 11.67 -13.07
N VAL A 213 -10.71 12.63 -12.75
CA VAL A 213 -9.92 13.38 -13.75
C VAL A 213 -8.98 12.43 -14.50
N LEU A 214 -8.23 11.57 -13.81
CA LEU A 214 -7.31 10.63 -14.45
C LEU A 214 -8.04 9.66 -15.40
N LEU A 215 -9.22 9.18 -15.01
CA LEU A 215 -10.05 8.32 -15.84
C LEU A 215 -10.58 9.08 -17.07
N LYS A 216 -11.17 10.26 -16.86
CA LYS A 216 -11.78 11.05 -17.94
C LYS A 216 -10.75 11.55 -18.95
N GLU A 217 -9.62 12.07 -18.49
CA GLU A 217 -8.68 12.82 -19.32
C GLU A 217 -7.55 11.94 -19.90
N PHE A 218 -7.28 10.79 -19.28
CA PHE A 218 -6.16 9.90 -19.65
C PHE A 218 -6.56 8.43 -19.80
N ASP A 219 -7.83 8.08 -19.60
CA ASP A 219 -8.30 6.68 -19.58
C ASP A 219 -7.57 5.82 -18.54
N CYS A 220 -7.13 6.44 -17.44
CA CYS A 220 -6.43 5.75 -16.36
C CYS A 220 -7.41 4.84 -15.61
N LYS A 221 -7.10 3.54 -15.56
CA LYS A 221 -8.05 2.49 -15.14
C LYS A 221 -7.47 1.51 -14.12
N MET A 222 -6.28 1.79 -13.61
CA MET A 222 -5.57 0.86 -12.74
C MET A 222 -4.48 1.59 -11.95
N GLU A 223 -4.36 1.21 -10.69
CA GLU A 223 -3.32 1.69 -9.77
C GLU A 223 -2.13 0.72 -9.78
N CYS A 224 -0.92 1.23 -9.93
CA CYS A 224 0.33 0.47 -9.85
C CYS A 224 0.71 0.16 -8.40
N PHE A 225 0.22 0.92 -7.43
CA PHE A 225 0.53 0.68 -6.02
C PHE A 225 -0.72 0.95 -5.20
N ALA A 226 -1.40 -0.12 -4.78
CA ALA A 226 -2.57 -0.01 -3.92
C ALA A 226 -2.69 -1.21 -2.99
N SER A 227 -3.81 -1.26 -2.31
CA SER A 227 -4.30 -2.37 -1.48
C SER A 227 -5.80 -2.48 -1.68
N PRO A 228 -6.41 -3.63 -1.34
CA PRO A 228 -7.87 -3.73 -1.31
C PRO A 228 -8.53 -2.63 -0.43
N LEU A 229 -7.82 -2.18 0.60
CA LEU A 229 -8.29 -1.18 1.55
C LEU A 229 -8.38 0.23 0.93
N ASN A 230 -7.49 0.58 0.01
CA ASN A 230 -7.38 1.94 -0.55
C ASN A 230 -7.63 2.06 -2.05
N CYS A 231 -7.76 0.95 -2.79
CA CYS A 231 -7.95 1.00 -4.23
C CYS A 231 -9.23 1.71 -4.65
N ARG A 232 -9.18 2.41 -5.78
CA ARG A 232 -10.34 2.95 -6.48
C ARG A 232 -10.87 1.96 -7.52
N TYR A 233 -9.97 1.29 -8.24
CA TYR A 233 -10.34 0.39 -9.33
C TYR A 233 -10.51 -1.06 -8.84
N SER A 234 -11.23 -1.87 -9.61
CA SER A 234 -11.42 -3.30 -9.35
C SER A 234 -10.19 -4.15 -9.68
N ARG A 235 -9.19 -3.57 -10.33
CA ARG A 235 -7.89 -4.18 -10.60
C ARG A 235 -6.79 -3.19 -10.27
N PHE A 236 -5.79 -3.65 -9.56
CA PHE A 236 -4.66 -2.87 -9.09
C PHE A 236 -3.50 -3.80 -8.78
N CYS A 237 -2.29 -3.28 -8.77
CA CYS A 237 -1.14 -3.99 -8.21
C CYS A 237 -1.07 -3.74 -6.70
N SER A 238 -0.62 -4.73 -5.94
CA SER A 238 -0.43 -4.63 -4.48
C SER A 238 0.75 -5.47 -4.01
N ALA A 239 1.18 -5.26 -2.77
CA ALA A 239 2.32 -5.96 -2.20
C ALA A 239 2.05 -7.45 -1.91
N PHE A 240 0.80 -7.82 -1.60
CA PHE A 240 0.48 -9.12 -1.01
C PHE A 240 -0.49 -9.92 -1.87
N LEU A 241 0.00 -10.49 -2.98
CA LEU A 241 -0.85 -11.26 -3.90
C LEU A 241 -1.65 -12.36 -3.20
N ASP A 242 -1.06 -13.03 -2.21
CA ASP A 242 -1.67 -14.16 -1.49
C ASP A 242 -2.91 -13.79 -0.68
N THR A 243 -2.99 -12.57 -0.11
CA THR A 243 -4.20 -12.06 0.56
C THR A 243 -5.08 -11.23 -0.37
N ASP A 244 -4.47 -10.48 -1.29
CA ASP A 244 -5.15 -9.39 -1.99
C ASP A 244 -5.80 -9.85 -3.29
N PHE A 245 -5.40 -11.00 -3.84
CA PHE A 245 -5.98 -11.55 -5.07
C PHE A 245 -7.48 -11.80 -4.95
N ALA A 246 -7.94 -12.25 -3.78
CA ALA A 246 -9.36 -12.42 -3.46
C ALA A 246 -10.16 -11.12 -3.60
N PHE A 247 -9.48 -9.98 -3.61
CA PHE A 247 -10.05 -8.63 -3.69
C PHE A 247 -9.56 -7.85 -4.93
N GLY A 248 -9.10 -8.54 -5.97
CA GLY A 248 -8.82 -7.93 -7.27
C GLY A 248 -7.38 -7.48 -7.51
N SER A 249 -6.44 -7.77 -6.59
CA SER A 249 -5.02 -7.56 -6.87
C SER A 249 -4.52 -8.43 -8.03
N VAL A 250 -3.60 -7.87 -8.82
CA VAL A 250 -2.84 -8.61 -9.84
C VAL A 250 -1.39 -8.89 -9.40
N GLY A 251 -1.07 -8.65 -8.14
CA GLY A 251 0.26 -8.84 -7.57
C GLY A 251 1.14 -7.60 -7.64
N SER A 252 2.45 -7.79 -7.48
CA SER A 252 3.42 -6.70 -7.42
C SER A 252 3.53 -5.96 -8.75
N PHE A 253 3.66 -4.64 -8.70
CA PHE A 253 3.93 -3.84 -9.90
C PHE A 253 5.23 -4.26 -10.59
N PHE A 254 6.22 -4.71 -9.82
CA PHE A 254 7.52 -5.11 -10.36
C PHE A 254 7.46 -6.43 -11.15
N ASP A 255 6.38 -7.20 -10.99
CA ASP A 255 6.10 -8.41 -11.78
C ASP A 255 5.06 -8.13 -12.89
N PHE A 256 4.41 -6.96 -12.86
CA PHE A 256 3.39 -6.57 -13.83
C PHE A 256 4.02 -5.91 -15.06
N SER A 257 3.76 -6.47 -16.26
CA SER A 257 4.39 -6.05 -17.52
C SER A 257 3.40 -5.64 -18.61
N PRO A 258 2.67 -4.51 -18.45
CA PRO A 258 1.72 -4.03 -19.45
C PRO A 258 2.44 -3.56 -20.72
N ARG A 259 1.86 -3.84 -21.90
CA ARG A 259 2.37 -3.39 -23.21
C ARG A 259 1.62 -2.16 -23.75
N TYR A 260 0.56 -1.75 -23.08
CA TYR A 260 -0.28 -0.58 -23.37
C TYR A 260 -1.14 -0.22 -22.15
N GLY A 261 -1.70 0.98 -22.12
CA GLY A 261 -2.60 1.47 -21.07
C GLY A 261 -2.14 2.79 -20.44
N CYS A 262 -3.00 3.37 -19.62
CA CYS A 262 -2.64 4.47 -18.73
C CYS A 262 -2.83 4.02 -17.29
N PHE A 263 -1.80 4.23 -16.47
CA PHE A 263 -1.76 3.75 -15.10
C PHE A 263 -1.41 4.88 -14.13
N GLU A 264 -2.04 4.88 -12.97
CA GLU A 264 -1.68 5.74 -11.85
C GLU A 264 -0.58 5.03 -11.05
N ALA A 265 0.43 5.77 -10.60
CA ALA A 265 1.49 5.23 -9.78
C ALA A 265 1.84 6.17 -8.62
N ASN A 266 1.36 5.80 -7.44
CA ASN A 266 1.68 6.44 -6.17
C ASN A 266 2.36 5.43 -5.23
N PRO A 267 3.67 5.16 -5.42
CA PRO A 267 4.37 4.14 -4.65
C PRO A 267 4.48 4.50 -3.16
N PRO A 268 4.75 3.52 -2.27
CA PRO A 268 5.24 3.82 -0.93
C PRO A 268 6.42 4.80 -0.97
N PHE A 269 6.43 5.78 -0.08
CA PHE A 269 7.41 6.87 -0.03
C PHE A 269 8.76 6.40 0.52
N ILE A 270 9.37 5.46 -0.18
CA ILE A 270 10.68 4.87 0.11
C ILE A 270 11.54 5.12 -1.13
N PRO A 271 12.67 5.86 -1.01
CA PRO A 271 13.47 6.26 -2.18
C PRO A 271 13.85 5.11 -3.11
N LYS A 272 14.20 3.94 -2.55
CA LYS A 272 14.56 2.74 -3.33
C LYS A 272 13.38 2.13 -4.09
N VAL A 273 12.18 2.19 -3.52
CA VAL A 273 10.95 1.73 -4.19
C VAL A 273 10.62 2.66 -5.35
N ILE A 274 10.72 3.98 -5.14
CA ILE A 274 10.52 4.99 -6.19
C ILE A 274 11.55 4.81 -7.32
N LYS A 275 12.82 4.60 -6.99
CA LYS A 275 13.88 4.34 -7.98
C LYS A 275 13.60 3.07 -8.78
N ARG A 276 13.29 1.95 -8.11
CA ARG A 276 12.96 0.68 -8.78
C ARG A 276 11.71 0.79 -9.66
N MET A 277 10.73 1.58 -9.24
CA MET A 277 9.54 1.90 -10.05
C MET A 277 9.92 2.64 -11.33
N ALA A 278 10.75 3.70 -11.24
CA ALA A 278 11.21 4.44 -12.41
C ALA A 278 12.00 3.54 -13.39
N ASP A 279 12.84 2.65 -12.88
CA ASP A 279 13.56 1.65 -13.71
C ASP A 279 12.61 0.69 -14.41
N HIS A 280 11.61 0.17 -13.68
CA HIS A 280 10.59 -0.71 -14.24
C HIS A 280 9.79 -0.02 -15.35
N MET A 281 9.30 1.19 -15.07
CA MET A 281 8.54 1.98 -16.05
C MET A 281 9.36 2.32 -17.29
N THR A 282 10.66 2.59 -17.13
CA THR A 282 11.58 2.83 -18.26
C THR A 282 11.59 1.61 -19.18
N ALA A 283 11.83 0.42 -18.62
CA ALA A 283 11.84 -0.83 -19.38
C ALA A 283 10.49 -1.12 -20.05
N LEU A 284 9.37 -0.86 -19.36
CA LEU A 284 8.03 -1.05 -19.93
C LEU A 284 7.73 -0.09 -21.08
N LEU A 285 8.09 1.19 -20.94
CA LEU A 285 7.89 2.20 -21.99
C LEU A 285 8.74 1.93 -23.22
N ASP A 286 9.97 1.45 -23.02
CA ASP A 286 10.84 1.00 -24.12
C ASP A 286 10.29 -0.21 -24.85
N ALA A 287 9.74 -1.17 -24.10
CA ALA A 287 9.18 -2.39 -24.67
C ALA A 287 7.73 -2.24 -25.16
N ALA A 288 7.06 -1.09 -25.00
CA ALA A 288 5.62 -1.00 -25.27
C ALA A 288 5.27 -1.05 -26.77
N ASP A 289 4.38 -1.97 -27.15
CA ASP A 289 3.85 -2.04 -28.52
C ASP A 289 2.70 -1.05 -28.75
N GLY A 290 1.99 -0.65 -27.70
CA GLY A 290 0.85 0.27 -27.76
C GLY A 290 1.09 1.60 -27.03
N PRO A 291 0.06 2.47 -26.97
CA PRO A 291 0.14 3.68 -26.15
C PRO A 291 0.26 3.28 -24.68
N LEU A 292 1.39 3.62 -24.06
CA LEU A 292 1.66 3.35 -22.66
C LEU A 292 2.00 4.66 -21.92
N ALA A 293 1.31 4.89 -20.81
CA ALA A 293 1.48 6.06 -19.96
C ALA A 293 1.47 5.67 -18.48
N PHE A 294 2.31 6.36 -17.70
CA PHE A 294 2.32 6.33 -16.25
C PHE A 294 2.16 7.76 -15.73
N ILE A 295 1.13 7.98 -14.92
CA ILE A 295 0.92 9.23 -14.18
C ILE A 295 1.46 8.96 -12.78
N VAL A 296 2.61 9.53 -12.49
CA VAL A 296 3.40 9.23 -11.29
C VAL A 296 3.22 10.32 -10.26
N ILE A 297 2.85 9.96 -9.03
CA ILE A 297 2.60 10.88 -7.91
C ILE A 297 3.55 10.52 -6.78
N ILE A 298 4.54 11.37 -6.51
CA ILE A 298 5.53 11.16 -5.44
C ILE A 298 5.83 12.44 -4.68
N PRO A 299 6.38 12.36 -3.44
CA PRO A 299 6.92 13.53 -2.77
C PRO A 299 8.00 14.20 -3.62
N ALA A 300 8.09 15.53 -3.57
CA ALA A 300 9.06 16.32 -4.34
C ALA A 300 10.47 16.27 -3.72
N TRP A 301 11.00 15.07 -3.45
CA TRP A 301 12.34 14.83 -2.89
C TRP A 301 13.40 14.91 -4.00
N GLN A 302 13.72 16.13 -4.43
CA GLN A 302 14.58 16.43 -5.58
C GLN A 302 16.01 15.87 -5.45
N GLU A 303 16.45 15.58 -4.24
CA GLU A 303 17.75 14.99 -3.92
C GLU A 303 17.81 13.47 -4.15
N THR A 304 16.66 12.81 -4.34
CA THR A 304 16.62 11.35 -4.50
C THR A 304 16.79 10.92 -5.96
N GLU A 305 17.55 9.85 -6.20
CA GLU A 305 17.81 9.33 -7.54
C GLU A 305 16.52 9.03 -8.32
N GLY A 306 15.52 8.44 -7.64
CA GLY A 306 14.24 8.11 -8.27
C GLY A 306 13.50 9.35 -8.76
N TRP A 307 13.49 10.44 -7.98
CA TRP A 307 12.90 11.70 -8.40
C TRP A 307 13.67 12.33 -9.58
N GLN A 308 15.00 12.35 -9.50
CA GLN A 308 15.86 12.92 -10.54
C GLN A 308 15.70 12.19 -11.87
N GLN A 309 15.64 10.85 -11.84
CA GLN A 309 15.36 10.02 -13.01
C GLN A 309 13.96 10.32 -13.59
N LEU A 310 12.94 10.41 -12.75
CA LEU A 310 11.58 10.80 -13.15
C LEU A 310 11.56 12.14 -13.88
N ASN A 311 12.25 13.14 -13.33
CA ASN A 311 12.28 14.48 -13.90
C ASN A 311 13.05 14.56 -15.23
N ALA A 312 14.23 13.92 -15.32
CA ALA A 312 15.14 14.01 -16.46
C ALA A 312 14.86 13.02 -17.61
N SER A 313 13.92 12.10 -17.44
CA SER A 313 13.63 11.06 -18.43
C SER A 313 13.04 11.62 -19.72
N ARG A 314 13.44 11.04 -20.87
CA ARG A 314 12.86 11.33 -22.19
C ARG A 314 11.36 11.05 -22.29
N PHE A 315 10.83 10.22 -21.39
CA PHE A 315 9.41 9.90 -21.36
C PHE A 315 8.60 10.96 -20.61
N ASN A 316 9.24 11.78 -19.77
CA ASN A 316 8.58 12.82 -19.00
C ASN A 316 8.10 13.95 -19.91
N GLN A 317 6.79 14.02 -20.15
CA GLN A 317 6.21 15.06 -20.98
C GLN A 317 6.01 16.35 -20.20
N ARG A 318 5.63 16.24 -18.92
CA ARG A 318 5.38 17.37 -18.02
C ARG A 318 5.66 16.98 -16.57
N HIS A 319 6.18 17.93 -15.82
CA HIS A 319 6.23 17.92 -14.37
C HIS A 319 5.26 18.98 -13.83
N LEU A 320 4.36 18.57 -12.95
CA LEU A 320 3.48 19.46 -12.20
C LEU A 320 3.84 19.37 -10.72
N LEU A 321 4.31 20.48 -10.16
CA LEU A 321 4.54 20.62 -8.72
C LEU A 321 3.25 21.12 -8.04
N VAL A 322 2.79 20.39 -7.02
CA VAL A 322 1.66 20.80 -6.18
C VAL A 322 2.20 21.10 -4.79
N PRO A 323 2.21 22.39 -4.37
CA PRO A 323 2.78 22.78 -3.09
C PRO A 323 2.07 22.16 -1.89
N GLN A 324 2.83 21.88 -0.83
CA GLN A 324 2.34 21.48 0.47
C GLN A 324 1.20 22.42 0.92
N LYS A 325 0.23 21.88 1.63
CA LYS A 325 -0.97 22.59 2.14
C LYS A 325 -1.98 23.07 1.09
N GLN A 326 -1.65 23.06 -0.20
CA GLN A 326 -2.61 23.33 -1.27
C GLN A 326 -3.37 22.08 -1.73
N HIS A 327 -2.94 20.91 -1.27
CA HIS A 327 -3.52 19.62 -1.64
C HIS A 327 -3.63 18.65 -0.47
N GLY A 328 -4.43 17.60 -0.67
CA GLY A 328 -4.65 16.54 0.32
C GLY A 328 -4.84 15.17 -0.32
N TYR A 329 -4.92 14.17 0.56
CA TYR A 329 -5.03 12.76 0.23
C TYR A 329 -6.09 12.10 1.11
N CYS A 330 -6.56 10.91 0.72
CA CYS A 330 -7.23 9.99 1.62
C CYS A 330 -6.27 9.56 2.75
N GLU A 331 -6.77 9.44 3.98
CA GLU A 331 -5.96 9.00 5.11
C GLU A 331 -5.50 7.54 4.97
N GLY A 332 -4.27 7.27 5.38
CA GLY A 332 -3.85 5.90 5.67
C GLY A 332 -4.69 5.33 6.82
N LYS A 333 -4.94 4.02 6.79
CA LYS A 333 -5.87 3.35 7.71
C LYS A 333 -7.32 3.87 7.62
N GLN A 334 -7.75 4.40 6.47
CA GLN A 334 -9.14 4.88 6.23
C GLN A 334 -10.23 3.85 6.55
N GLN A 335 -9.91 2.56 6.57
CA GLN A 335 -10.84 1.52 6.96
C GLN A 335 -11.21 1.55 8.46
N ILE A 336 -10.43 2.23 9.31
CA ILE A 336 -10.71 2.35 10.76
C ILE A 336 -10.78 3.78 11.27
N ARG A 337 -10.30 4.76 10.50
CA ARG A 337 -10.30 6.17 10.93
C ARG A 337 -11.67 6.80 10.71
N LYS A 338 -11.99 7.77 11.58
CA LYS A 338 -13.21 8.58 11.46
C LYS A 338 -13.08 9.69 10.41
N THR A 339 -11.87 10.22 10.25
CA THR A 339 -11.51 11.18 9.22
C THR A 339 -11.09 10.47 7.95
N ARG A 340 -11.51 11.01 6.81
CA ARG A 340 -11.16 10.53 5.48
C ARG A 340 -9.99 11.29 4.90
N TRP A 341 -9.82 12.57 5.23
CA TRP A 341 -8.89 13.45 4.53
C TRP A 341 -7.70 13.87 5.38
N ARG A 342 -6.50 13.86 4.77
CA ARG A 342 -5.29 14.48 5.31
C ARG A 342 -4.70 15.51 4.37
N ILE A 343 -4.22 16.61 4.93
CA ILE A 343 -3.38 17.56 4.21
C ILE A 343 -2.02 16.91 3.89
N ALA A 344 -1.47 17.24 2.73
CA ALA A 344 -0.17 16.75 2.33
C ALA A 344 0.93 17.27 3.26
N SER A 345 1.84 16.37 3.64
CA SER A 345 2.97 16.68 4.53
C SER A 345 4.18 17.24 3.78
N PHE A 346 4.22 17.13 2.46
CA PHE A 346 5.28 17.63 1.59
C PHE A 346 4.69 18.19 0.30
N ASP A 347 5.51 18.90 -0.47
CA ASP A 347 5.22 19.15 -1.88
C ASP A 347 5.14 17.83 -2.62
N THR A 348 4.25 17.74 -3.60
CA THR A 348 4.07 16.56 -4.43
C THR A 348 4.45 16.87 -5.86
N SER A 349 5.24 15.99 -6.47
CA SER A 349 5.55 16.01 -7.90
C SER A 349 4.65 15.03 -8.64
N LEU A 350 4.01 15.53 -9.69
CA LEU A 350 3.31 14.72 -10.67
C LEU A 350 4.14 14.68 -11.95
N PHE A 351 4.52 13.48 -12.38
CA PHE A 351 5.21 13.26 -13.66
C PHE A 351 4.30 12.53 -14.63
N PHE A 352 4.30 12.98 -15.88
CA PHE A 352 3.50 12.38 -16.95
C PHE A 352 4.44 11.66 -17.91
N TRP A 353 4.74 10.40 -17.60
CA TRP A 353 5.62 9.57 -18.41
C TRP A 353 4.83 8.89 -19.52
N GLN A 354 5.16 9.18 -20.78
CA GLN A 354 4.45 8.67 -21.95
C GLN A 354 5.42 8.26 -23.05
N ASN A 355 5.13 7.16 -23.75
CA ASN A 355 5.74 6.88 -25.05
C ASN A 355 5.06 7.71 -26.15
N SER A 356 5.65 7.76 -27.35
CA SER A 356 5.14 8.60 -28.45
C SER A 356 3.68 8.29 -28.83
N LYS A 357 3.27 7.02 -28.77
CA LYS A 357 1.88 6.61 -29.05
C LYS A 357 0.92 7.13 -27.97
N ALA A 358 1.34 7.13 -26.71
CA ALA A 358 0.56 7.70 -25.61
C ALA A 358 0.49 9.23 -25.67
N CYS A 359 1.55 9.93 -26.09
CA CYS A 359 1.49 11.39 -26.29
C CYS A 359 0.40 11.78 -27.28
N ASN A 360 0.25 11.01 -28.37
CA ASN A 360 -0.80 11.23 -29.36
C ASN A 360 -2.20 10.90 -28.81
N LYS A 361 -2.33 9.82 -28.04
CA LYS A 361 -3.62 9.36 -27.52
C LYS A 361 -4.13 10.18 -26.34
N TRP A 362 -3.24 10.56 -25.44
CA TRP A 362 -3.54 11.23 -24.18
C TRP A 362 -2.63 12.44 -23.98
N PRO A 363 -2.70 13.47 -24.85
CA PRO A 363 -1.85 14.64 -24.74
C PRO A 363 -2.02 15.32 -23.38
N VAL A 364 -0.90 15.74 -22.78
CA VAL A 364 -0.87 16.45 -21.50
C VAL A 364 -1.01 17.95 -21.76
N THR A 365 -2.24 18.47 -21.62
CA THR A 365 -2.55 19.89 -21.89
C THR A 365 -2.67 20.68 -20.59
N GLU A 366 -2.48 22.00 -20.64
CA GLU A 366 -2.67 22.89 -19.47
C GLU A 366 -4.03 22.72 -18.82
N LYS A 367 -5.08 22.57 -19.63
CA LYS A 367 -6.45 22.37 -19.14
C LYS A 367 -6.55 21.11 -18.27
N LYS A 368 -5.88 20.01 -18.67
CA LYS A 368 -5.87 18.76 -17.89
C LYS A 368 -5.06 18.92 -16.61
N LEU A 369 -3.91 19.58 -16.68
CA LEU A 369 -3.07 19.86 -15.52
C LEU A 369 -3.81 20.71 -14.48
N GLU A 370 -4.50 21.77 -14.90
CA GLU A 370 -5.30 22.62 -14.00
C GLU A 370 -6.49 21.84 -13.42
N SER A 371 -7.16 21.01 -14.22
CA SER A 371 -8.24 20.16 -13.72
C SER A 371 -7.76 19.22 -12.62
N LEU A 372 -6.57 18.63 -12.78
CA LEU A 372 -5.97 17.76 -11.78
C LEU A 372 -5.53 18.55 -10.54
N LYS A 373 -4.89 19.71 -10.71
CA LYS A 373 -4.50 20.59 -9.59
C LYS A 373 -5.70 21.01 -8.74
N GLN A 374 -6.82 21.33 -9.38
CA GLN A 374 -8.08 21.63 -8.71
C GLN A 374 -8.63 20.40 -7.97
N ALA A 375 -8.58 19.22 -8.58
CA ALA A 375 -9.01 17.98 -7.94
C ALA A 375 -8.18 17.64 -6.70
N PHE A 376 -6.87 17.94 -6.69
CA PHE A 376 -5.98 17.68 -5.57
C PHE A 376 -6.27 18.52 -4.32
N LYS A 377 -7.09 19.57 -4.40
CA LYS A 377 -7.35 20.47 -3.27
C LYS A 377 -7.76 19.70 -2.01
N SER A 378 -7.16 20.10 -0.89
CA SER A 378 -7.42 19.45 0.40
C SER A 378 -8.85 19.67 0.85
N LYS A 379 -9.52 18.59 1.25
CA LYS A 379 -10.86 18.59 1.86
C LYS A 379 -10.82 18.49 3.39
N GLN A 380 -9.62 18.43 3.97
CA GLN A 380 -9.46 18.15 5.40
C GLN A 380 -10.07 19.24 6.29
N ALA A 381 -9.96 20.52 5.90
CA ALA A 381 -10.53 21.60 6.69
C ALA A 381 -12.06 21.46 6.80
N ASP A 382 -12.73 21.32 5.66
CA ASP A 382 -14.17 21.20 5.56
C ASP A 382 -14.70 19.96 6.30
N GLU A 383 -14.04 18.80 6.14
CA GLU A 383 -14.40 17.58 6.88
C GLU A 383 -14.27 17.77 8.39
N ARG A 384 -13.16 18.36 8.84
CA ARG A 384 -12.93 18.57 10.27
C ARG A 384 -13.94 19.52 10.87
N ASP A 385 -14.29 20.58 10.15
CA ASP A 385 -15.32 21.53 10.58
C ASP A 385 -16.69 20.85 10.64
N ALA A 386 -17.05 20.04 9.63
CA ALA A 386 -18.29 19.24 9.62
C ALA A 386 -18.36 18.22 10.77
N LEU A 387 -17.22 17.64 11.17
CA LEU A 387 -17.12 16.71 12.30
C LEU A 387 -16.97 17.41 13.66
N GLY A 388 -16.96 18.74 13.72
CA GLY A 388 -16.72 19.50 14.95
C GLY A 388 -15.30 19.32 15.52
N LEU A 389 -14.36 18.80 14.73
CA LEU A 389 -12.97 18.56 15.10
C LEU A 389 -12.16 19.86 14.97
N ARG A 390 -12.31 20.76 15.95
CA ARG A 390 -11.59 22.06 16.01
C ARG A 390 -10.12 21.93 15.61
N LYS A 391 -9.58 22.96 14.93
CA LYS A 391 -8.15 23.11 14.65
C LYS A 391 -7.39 23.01 15.97
N SER A 392 -6.58 21.96 16.12
CA SER A 392 -5.79 21.74 17.33
C SER A 392 -4.83 22.92 17.55
N GLY A 393 -5.04 23.71 18.61
CA GLY A 393 -4.07 24.73 19.00
C GLY A 393 -4.47 25.77 20.06
N LYS A 394 -5.22 25.39 21.12
CA LYS A 394 -5.39 26.03 22.46
C LYS A 394 -6.86 26.05 22.88
N ARG A 395 -7.15 25.51 24.07
CA ARG A 395 -8.33 25.88 24.85
C ARG A 395 -8.19 27.35 25.22
N VAL A 396 -8.98 28.23 24.61
CA VAL A 396 -9.31 29.51 25.24
C VAL A 396 -10.30 29.15 26.35
N ARG A 397 -9.91 29.37 27.62
CA ARG A 397 -10.90 29.47 28.69
C ARG A 397 -11.84 30.59 28.28
N SER A 398 -13.13 30.31 28.10
CA SER A 398 -14.12 31.38 28.04
C SER A 398 -14.03 32.12 29.37
N ALA A 399 -13.69 33.41 29.31
CA ALA A 399 -14.14 34.32 30.33
C ALA A 399 -15.66 34.43 30.17
N LYS A 400 -16.38 34.31 31.29
CA LYS A 400 -17.85 34.23 31.46
C LYS A 400 -18.37 32.80 31.25
N ASP A 401 -18.96 32.12 32.22
CA ASP A 401 -19.59 32.57 33.49
C ASP A 401 -18.87 32.07 34.76
#